data_AF-Q0FU05-F1
#
_entry.id   AF-Q0FU05-F1
#
_cell.length_a   1.000
_cell.length_b   1.000
_cell.length_c   1.000
_cell.angle_alpha   90.00
_cell.angle_beta   90.00
_cell.angle_gamma   90.00
#
_symmetry.space_group_name_H-M   'P 1'
#
loop_
_entity.id
_entity.type
_entity.pdbx_description
1 polymer ?
#
loop_
_entity_poly.entity_id
_entity_poly.type
_entity_poly.pdbx_seq_one_letter_code
_entity_poly.pdbx_strand_id
1 'polypeptide(L)' 'MVVLPKNSREELRVCIDTFKGHVLLNLRIWYLGKDGDMHPTRKGVALRAESLPDIIAALTSLQMTFDAKDSA' A
#
# COMPACT_ATOMS: atom_id res chain seq x y z
N MET A 1 -10.68 1.49 0.49
CA MET A 1 -9.51 0.62 0.77
C MET A 1 -9.27 -0.25 -0.45
N VAL A 2 -8.03 -0.35 -0.90
CA VAL A 2 -7.59 -1.22 -2.00
C VAL A 2 -6.75 -2.35 -1.42
N VAL A 3 -6.91 -3.57 -1.94
CA VAL A 3 -6.19 -4.76 -1.50
C VAL A 3 -5.47 -5.37 -2.71
N LEU A 4 -4.17 -5.60 -2.57
CA LEU A 4 -3.31 -6.17 -3.60
C LEU A 4 -2.67 -7.46 -3.06
N PRO A 5 -2.93 -8.63 -3.65
CA PRO A 5 -2.31 -9.88 -3.20
C PRO A 5 -0.80 -9.82 -3.42
N LYS A 6 -0.01 -10.11 -2.38
CA LYS A 6 1.45 -10.21 -2.48
C LYS A 6 1.87 -11.66 -2.71
N ASN A 7 1.19 -12.61 -2.06
CA ASN A 7 1.33 -14.05 -2.22
C ASN A 7 0.09 -14.76 -1.64
N SER A 8 0.12 -16.09 -1.51
CA SER A 8 -1.02 -16.88 -1.02
C SER A 8 -1.43 -16.61 0.43
N ARG A 9 -0.60 -15.91 1.23
CA ARG A 9 -0.85 -15.64 2.65
C ARG A 9 -0.67 -14.18 3.05
N GLU A 10 -0.25 -13.32 2.14
CA GLU A 10 0.00 -11.90 2.40
C GLU A 10 -0.63 -11.01 1.33
N GLU A 11 -1.16 -9.87 1.76
CA GLU A 11 -1.70 -8.84 0.89
C GLU A 11 -1.25 -7.45 1.35
N LEU A 12 -1.06 -6.54 0.41
CA LEU A 12 -0.87 -5.12 0.68
C LEU A 12 -2.24 -4.45 0.73
N ARG A 13 -2.56 -3.81 1.84
CA ARG A 13 -3.72 -2.92 1.95
C ARG A 13 -3.29 -1.47 1.85
N VAL A 14 -3.97 -0.73 0.99
CA VAL A 14 -3.82 0.71 0.82
C VAL A 14 -5.12 1.38 1.25
N CYS A 15 -5.08 2.21 2.29
CA CYS A 15 -6.26 2.90 2.81
C CYS A 15 -5.93 4.30 3.30
N ILE A 16 -6.97 5.14 3.33
CA ILE A 16 -6.97 6.37 4.11
C ILE A 16 -7.69 6.06 5.41
N ASP A 17 -7.08 6.37 6.55
CA ASP A 17 -7.70 6.29 7.86
C ASP A 17 -7.46 7.57 8.67
N THR A 18 -8.08 7.66 9.85
CA THR A 18 -7.85 8.76 10.79
C THR A 18 -7.30 8.18 12.09
N PHE A 19 -6.11 8.61 12.48
CA PHE A 19 -5.47 8.21 13.72
C PHE A 19 -5.10 9.44 14.55
N LYS A 20 -5.63 9.51 15.77
CA LYS A 20 -5.42 10.65 16.70
C LYS A 20 -5.70 12.02 16.06
N GLY A 21 -6.74 12.11 15.22
CA GLY A 21 -7.13 13.34 14.53
C GLY A 21 -6.33 13.67 13.27
N HIS A 22 -5.36 12.83 12.88
CA HIS A 22 -4.61 12.98 11.63
C HIS A 22 -5.14 12.02 10.56
N VAL A 23 -5.39 12.53 9.36
CA VAL A 23 -5.76 11.72 8.20
C VAL A 23 -4.49 11.15 7.57
N LEU A 24 -4.38 9.82 7.53
CA LEU A 24 -3.18 9.11 7.11
C LEU A 24 -3.46 8.20 5.92
N LEU A 25 -2.54 8.20 4.96
CA LEU A 25 -2.40 7.18 3.94
C LEU A 25 -1.58 6.02 4.50
N ASN A 26 -2.21 4.86 4.65
CA ASN A 26 -1.59 3.65 5.14
C ASN A 26 -1.38 2.66 3.99
N LEU A 27 -0.13 2.22 3.82
CA LEU A 27 0.26 1.11 2.96
C LEU A 27 0.87 0.04 3.87
N ARG A 28 0.16 -1.06 4.12
CA ARG A 28 0.59 -2.08 5.09
C ARG A 28 0.40 -3.48 4.57
N ILE A 29 1.37 -4.35 4.81
CA ILE A 29 1.23 -5.79 4.56
C ILE A 29 0.39 -6.39 5.68
N TRP A 30 -0.63 -7.14 5.30
CA TRP A 30 -1.44 -7.99 6.15
C TRP A 30 -1.13 -9.45 5.85
N TYR A 31 -1.23 -10.31 6.87
CA TYR A 31 -0.99 -11.75 6.74
C TYR A 31 -2.20 -12.56 7.24
N LEU A 32 -2.41 -13.73 6.64
CA LEU A 32 -3.41 -14.68 7.10
C LEU A 32 -2.93 -15.39 8.37
N GLY A 33 -3.61 -15.14 9.48
CA GLY A 33 -3.37 -15.75 10.78
C GLY A 33 -3.81 -17.20 10.85
N LYS A 34 -3.44 -17.88 11.95
CA LYS A 34 -3.85 -19.27 12.20
C LYS A 34 -5.34 -19.40 12.54
N ASP A 35 -5.94 -18.30 12.97
CA ASP A 35 -7.37 -18.11 13.20
C ASP A 35 -8.18 -18.00 11.89
N GLY A 36 -7.51 -17.86 10.75
CA GLY A 36 -8.15 -17.64 9.45
C GLY A 36 -8.43 -16.17 9.15
N ASP A 37 -8.03 -15.25 10.05
CA ASP A 37 -8.25 -13.82 9.88
C ASP A 37 -7.00 -13.11 9.38
N MET A 38 -7.22 -11.98 8.71
CA MET A 38 -6.12 -11.14 8.23
C MET A 38 -5.67 -10.18 9.33
N HIS A 39 -4.37 -10.16 9.60
CA HIS A 39 -3.75 -9.32 10.63
C HIS A 39 -2.71 -8.36 10.04
N PRO A 40 -2.63 -7.11 10.53
CA PRO A 40 -1.63 -6.17 10.08
C PRO A 40 -0.22 -6.56 10.56
N THR A 41 0.77 -6.46 9.70
CA THR A 41 2.19 -6.61 10.09
C THR A 41 2.81 -5.26 10.45
N ARG A 42 4.02 -5.31 11.03
CA ARG A 42 4.87 -4.11 11.18
C ARG A 42 5.40 -3.58 9.83
N LYS A 43 5.35 -4.38 8.75
CA LYS A 43 5.81 -3.99 7.41
C LYS A 43 4.77 -3.09 6.75
N GLY A 44 5.01 -1.79 6.80
CA GLY A 44 4.13 -0.80 6.19
C GLY A 44 4.57 0.61 6.53
N VAL A 45 4.01 1.57 5.81
CA VAL A 45 4.24 2.99 6.03
C VAL A 45 2.90 3.69 6.22
N ALA A 46 2.89 4.66 7.13
CA ALA A 46 1.80 5.61 7.29
C ALA A 46 2.33 6.99 6.93
N LEU A 47 1.69 7.65 5.97
CA LEU A 47 2.05 8.96 5.46
C LEU A 47 0.89 9.92 5.72
N ARG A 48 1.14 11.23 5.73
CA ARG A 48 0.03 12.20 5.73
C ARG A 48 -0.75 12.06 4.43
N ALA A 49 -2.07 12.06 4.51
CA ALA A 49 -2.92 11.96 3.31
C ALA A 49 -2.68 13.11 2.31
N GLU A 50 -2.21 14.26 2.80
CA GLU A 50 -1.80 15.42 1.99
C GLU A 50 -0.68 15.10 0.99
N SER A 51 0.18 14.10 1.28
CA SER A 51 1.26 13.67 0.37
C SER A 51 0.79 12.74 -0.75
N LEU A 52 -0.49 12.36 -0.78
CA LEU A 52 -1.03 11.45 -1.79
C LEU A 52 -0.81 11.92 -3.24
N PRO A 53 -1.00 13.21 -3.61
CA PRO A 53 -0.74 13.67 -4.97
C PRO A 53 0.72 13.46 -5.42
N ASP A 54 1.68 13.74 -4.54
CA ASP A 54 3.11 13.56 -4.82
C ASP A 54 3.46 12.09 -5.03
N ILE A 55 2.87 11.20 -4.21
CA ILE A 55 3.05 9.74 -4.33
C ILE A 55 2.48 9.25 -5.66
N ILE A 56 1.29 9.71 -6.05
CA ILE A 56 0.69 9.35 -7.34
C ILE A 56 1.60 9.79 -8.48
N ALA A 57 2.07 11.04 -8.47
CA ALA A 57 2.97 11.56 -9.50
C ALA A 57 4.27 10.73 -9.60
N ALA A 58 4.86 10.38 -8.45
CA ALA A 58 6.06 9.54 -8.41
C ALA A 58 5.80 8.13 -8.97
N LEU A 59 4.69 7.49 -8.57
CA LEU A 59 4.33 6.15 -9.07
C LEU A 59 4.03 6.16 -10.58
N THR A 60 3.34 7.18 -11.09
CA THR A 60 3.08 7.32 -12.54
C THR A 60 4.39 7.51 -13.33
N SER A 61 5.32 8.32 -12.82
CA SER A 61 6.64 8.48 -13.46
C SER A 61 7.44 7.17 -13.49
N LEU A 62 7.42 6.41 -12.39
CA LEU A 62 8.07 5.10 -12.31
C LEU A 62 7.41 4.06 -13.23
N GLN A 63 6.09 4.10 -13.39
CA GLN A 63 5.35 3.22 -14.31
C GLN A 63 5.87 3.37 -15.75
N MET A 64 6.05 4.61 -16.22
CA MET A 64 6.61 4.87 -17.56
C MET A 64 8.01 4.25 -17.77
N THR A 65 8.79 4.13 -16.69
CA THR A 65 10.13 3.52 -16.74
C THR A 65 10.07 2.00 -16.74
N PHE A 66 9.07 1.42 -16.08
CA PHE A 66 8.84 -0.02 -16.03
C PHE A 66 8.36 -0.54 -17.39
N ASP A 67 7.36 0.12 -17.99
CA ASP A 67 6.79 -0.28 -19.29
C ASP A 67 7.84 -0.24 -20.42
N ALA A 68 8.80 0.67 -20.33
CA ALA A 68 9.92 0.77 -21.28
C ALA A 68 10.93 -0.39 -21.17
N LYS A 69 10.98 -1.10 -20.04
CA LYS A 69 11.88 -2.25 -19.81
C LYS A 69 11.25 -3.60 -20.12
N ASP A 70 9.92 -3.73 -20.04
CA ASP A 70 9.19 -4.93 -20.45
C ASP A 70 8.99 -5.01 -21.98
N SER A 71 9.25 -3.93 -22.70
CA SER A 71 9.18 -3.86 -24.17
C SER A 71 10.53 -4.10 -24.87
N ALA A 72 11.56 -4.56 -24.15
CA ALA A 72 12.93 -4.76 -24.64
C ALA A 72 13.42 -6.21 -24.48
#